data_AF-A0A1B6HFZ7-F1
#
_entry.id   AF-A0A1B6HFZ7-F1
#
_cell.length_a   1.000
_cell.length_b   1.000
_cell.length_c   1.000
_cell.angle_alpha   90.00
_cell.angle_beta   90.00
_cell.angle_gamma   90.00
#
_symmetry.space_group_name_H-M   'P 1'
#
loop_
_entity.id
_entity.type
_entity.pdbx_description
1 polymer ?
#
loop_
_entity_poly.entity_id
_entity_poly.type
_entity_poly.pdbx_seq_one_letter_code
_entity_poly.pdbx_strand_id
1 'polypeptide(L)'
;GKRLESIKETTSNDGNTTTSTLSFTVTKEDSGKNLTCRAENPTVSSEILETTWTLHVHYTPETKLTLGTSLNKENIREGTDVYFDCMVVAEPPVYKVEWRHNGKILYHNVNHGIIISNQSLVLIMIP
;
A
#
# COMPACT_ATOMS: atom_id res chain seq x y z
N GLY A 1 -20.92 -12.47 2.14
CA GLY A 1 -20.18 -11.74 1.07
C GLY A 1 -21.13 -10.84 0.31
N LYS A 2 -20.62 -9.84 -0.42
CA LYS A 2 -21.40 -9.00 -1.34
C LYS A 2 -21.16 -9.49 -2.78
N ARG A 3 -22.23 -9.73 -3.55
CA ARG A 3 -22.11 -10.02 -4.99
C ARG A 3 -21.66 -8.74 -5.70
N LEU A 4 -20.62 -8.85 -6.52
CA LEU A 4 -20.10 -7.74 -7.31
C LEU A 4 -20.97 -7.53 -8.56
N GLU A 5 -21.11 -6.28 -9.00
CA GLU A 5 -22.08 -5.89 -10.04
C GLU A 5 -21.51 -5.98 -11.46
N SER A 6 -20.18 -5.94 -11.63
CA SER A 6 -19.49 -5.91 -12.92
C SER A 6 -19.23 -7.30 -13.50
N ILE A 7 -20.26 -8.14 -13.53
CA ILE A 7 -20.21 -9.53 -13.97
C ILE A 7 -20.88 -9.66 -15.35
N LYS A 8 -20.26 -10.43 -16.23
CA LYS A 8 -20.85 -10.91 -17.49
C LYS A 8 -20.99 -12.41 -17.43
N GLU A 9 -22.21 -12.91 -17.67
CA GLU A 9 -22.52 -14.35 -17.67
C GLU A 9 -22.82 -14.82 -19.09
N THR A 10 -22.32 -16.00 -19.44
CA THR A 10 -22.57 -16.65 -20.73
C THR A 10 -22.77 -18.14 -20.52
N THR A 11 -23.71 -18.71 -21.27
CA THR A 11 -23.94 -20.16 -21.31
C THR A 11 -23.52 -20.70 -22.67
N SER A 12 -22.88 -21.87 -22.69
CA SER A 12 -22.53 -22.58 -23.93
C SER A 12 -23.78 -22.94 -24.75
N ASN A 13 -23.62 -23.10 -26.07
CA ASN A 13 -24.74 -23.40 -26.97
C ASN A 13 -25.45 -24.72 -26.63
N ASP A 14 -24.74 -25.68 -26.04
CA ASP A 14 -25.27 -26.97 -25.59
C ASP A 14 -25.89 -26.92 -24.18
N GLY A 15 -25.79 -25.78 -23.48
CA GLY A 15 -26.37 -25.57 -22.15
C GLY A 15 -25.58 -26.19 -20.99
N ASN A 16 -24.48 -26.89 -21.26
CA ASN A 16 -23.76 -27.66 -20.24
C ASN A 16 -22.73 -26.84 -19.43
N THR A 17 -22.33 -25.66 -19.92
CA THR A 17 -21.30 -24.84 -19.28
C THR A 17 -21.77 -23.39 -19.12
N THR A 18 -21.71 -22.89 -17.90
CA THR A 18 -21.90 -21.46 -17.58
C THR A 18 -20.58 -20.83 -17.20
N THR A 19 -20.27 -19.65 -17.75
CA THR A 19 -19.08 -18.86 -17.43
C THR A 19 -19.51 -17.52 -16.86
N SER A 20 -18.93 -17.13 -15.72
CA SER A 20 -19.12 -15.83 -15.09
C SER A 20 -17.78 -15.08 -15.09
N THR A 21 -17.70 -13.97 -15.83
CA THR A 21 -16.50 -13.13 -15.94
C THR A 21 -16.71 -11.85 -15.16
N LEU A 22 -15.89 -11.63 -14.14
CA LEU A 22 -15.88 -10.42 -13.31
C LEU A 22 -14.75 -9.49 -13.77
N SER A 23 -15.04 -8.21 -13.98
CA SER A 23 -14.03 -7.18 -14.25
C SER A 23 -14.19 -6.01 -13.28
N PHE A 24 -13.20 -5.77 -12.44
CA PHE A 24 -13.23 -4.68 -11.46
C PHE A 24 -11.81 -4.18 -11.18
N THR A 25 -11.71 -2.96 -10.66
CA THR A 25 -10.44 -2.37 -10.25
C THR A 25 -10.27 -2.53 -8.75
N VAL A 26 -9.21 -3.21 -8.33
CA VAL A 26 -8.86 -3.38 -6.91
C VAL A 26 -8.13 -2.14 -6.38
N THR A 27 -8.29 -1.88 -5.09
CA THR A 27 -7.58 -0.83 -4.34
C THR A 27 -6.70 -1.45 -3.25
N LYS A 28 -5.78 -0.68 -2.66
CA LYS A 28 -4.92 -1.17 -1.56
C LYS A 28 -5.74 -1.64 -0.36
N GLU A 29 -6.90 -1.02 -0.14
CA GLU A 29 -7.86 -1.38 0.91
C GLU A 29 -8.50 -2.75 0.67
N ASP A 30 -8.36 -3.34 -0.51
CA ASP A 30 -8.87 -4.68 -0.84
C ASP A 30 -7.84 -5.79 -0.56
N SER A 31 -6.58 -5.46 -0.30
CA SER A 31 -5.57 -6.44 0.07
C SER A 31 -5.97 -7.18 1.35
N GLY A 32 -5.84 -8.50 1.35
CA GLY A 32 -6.29 -9.39 2.43
C GLY A 32 -7.78 -9.72 2.42
N LYS A 33 -8.60 -9.09 1.57
CA LYS A 33 -10.00 -9.50 1.39
C LYS A 33 -10.10 -10.77 0.55
N ASN A 34 -11.20 -11.51 0.72
CA ASN A 34 -11.49 -12.71 -0.05
C ASN A 34 -12.40 -12.42 -1.25
N LEU A 35 -12.00 -12.91 -2.41
CA LEU A 35 -12.82 -13.00 -3.62
C LEU A 35 -13.27 -14.45 -3.80
N THR A 36 -14.57 -14.69 -3.83
CA THR A 36 -15.14 -16.04 -3.96
C THR A 36 -15.92 -16.15 -5.26
N CYS A 37 -15.59 -17.16 -6.07
CA CYS A 37 -16.44 -17.61 -7.16
C CYS A 37 -17.32 -18.75 -6.65
N ARG A 38 -18.63 -18.59 -6.79
CA ARG A 38 -19.66 -19.51 -6.27
C ARG A 38 -20.56 -19.96 -7.40
N ALA A 39 -20.66 -21.27 -7.62
CA ALA A 39 -21.56 -21.90 -8.56
C ALA A 39 -22.66 -22.64 -7.80
N GLU A 40 -23.91 -22.43 -8.21
CA GLU A 40 -25.08 -23.06 -7.61
C GLU A 40 -26.02 -23.56 -8.72
N ASN A 41 -26.59 -24.76 -8.52
CA ASN A 41 -27.64 -25.31 -9.38
C ASN A 41 -28.97 -25.25 -8.62
N PRO A 42 -29.95 -24.41 -9.05
CA PRO A 42 -31.23 -24.25 -8.34
C PRO A 42 -32.03 -25.56 -8.19
N THR A 43 -31.83 -26.51 -9.09
CA THR A 43 -32.55 -27.80 -9.12
C THR A 43 -31.90 -28.84 -8.19
N VAL A 44 -30.61 -28.68 -7.86
CA VAL A 44 -29.86 -29.58 -6.98
C VAL A 44 -29.49 -28.80 -5.71
N SER A 45 -30.40 -28.83 -4.74
CA SER A 45 -30.34 -27.95 -3.56
C SER A 45 -29.18 -28.19 -2.60
N SER A 46 -28.41 -29.27 -2.76
CA SER A 46 -27.41 -29.72 -1.77
C SER A 46 -25.96 -29.41 -2.15
N GLU A 47 -25.67 -28.95 -3.37
CA GLU A 47 -24.28 -28.80 -3.83
C GLU A 47 -24.01 -27.38 -4.34
N ILE A 48 -23.22 -26.65 -3.55
CA ILE A 48 -22.64 -25.36 -3.92
C ILE A 48 -21.14 -25.60 -4.09
N LEU A 49 -20.58 -25.17 -5.21
CA LEU A 49 -19.15 -25.20 -5.45
C LEU A 49 -18.56 -23.81 -5.28
N GLU A 50 -17.56 -23.69 -4.43
CA GLU A 50 -16.88 -22.42 -4.16
C GLU A 50 -15.38 -22.56 -4.34
N THR A 51 -14.78 -21.54 -4.96
CA THR A 51 -13.34 -21.32 -4.91
C THR A 51 -13.08 -19.89 -4.42
N THR A 52 -12.14 -19.74 -3.51
CA THR A 52 -11.83 -18.46 -2.87
C THR A 52 -10.36 -18.11 -3.05
N TRP A 53 -10.12 -16.87 -3.43
CA TRP A 53 -8.80 -16.26 -3.50
C TRP A 53 -8.69 -15.15 -2.46
N THR A 54 -7.61 -15.14 -1.68
CA THR A 54 -7.24 -13.97 -0.88
C THR A 54 -6.49 -13.00 -1.77
N LEU A 55 -6.98 -11.78 -1.89
CA LEU A 55 -6.37 -10.77 -2.74
C LEU A 55 -5.06 -10.29 -2.12
N HIS A 56 -3.98 -10.36 -2.88
CA HIS A 56 -2.69 -9.77 -2.53
C HIS A 56 -2.40 -8.65 -3.53
N VAL A 57 -2.67 -7.41 -3.11
CA VAL A 57 -2.63 -6.23 -3.99
C VAL A 57 -1.31 -5.49 -3.83
N HIS A 58 -0.59 -5.31 -4.94
CA HIS A 58 0.63 -4.48 -4.98
C HIS A 58 0.28 -3.04 -5.30
N TYR A 59 0.99 -2.11 -4.68
CA TYR A 59 0.79 -0.67 -4.85
C TYR A 59 2.10 0.10 -4.63
N THR A 60 2.19 1.27 -5.25
CA THR A 60 3.37 2.13 -5.12
C THR A 60 3.53 2.63 -3.68
N PRO A 61 4.77 2.79 -3.18
CA PRO A 61 5.00 3.29 -1.83
C PRO A 61 4.36 4.66 -1.60
N GLU A 62 3.61 4.76 -0.50
CA GLU A 62 3.10 6.02 0.02
C GLU A 62 3.96 6.46 1.19
N THR A 63 4.36 7.73 1.20
CA THR A 63 5.25 8.27 2.22
C THR A 63 4.59 9.38 3.01
N LYS A 64 4.86 9.41 4.32
CA LYS A 64 4.45 10.50 5.20
C LYS A 64 5.65 10.96 6.01
N LEU A 65 6.00 12.22 5.83
CA LEU A 65 7.06 12.88 6.58
C LEU A 65 6.53 13.32 7.95
N THR A 66 7.21 12.93 9.01
CA THR A 66 6.90 13.35 10.39
C THR A 66 8.12 13.95 11.05
N LEU A 67 7.92 15.03 11.81
CA LEU A 67 8.92 15.54 12.73
C LEU A 67 9.10 14.55 13.89
N GLY A 68 10.31 14.47 14.43
CA GLY A 68 10.57 13.75 15.67
C GLY A 68 9.61 14.16 16.78
N THR A 69 9.14 13.21 17.57
CA THR A 69 8.10 13.44 18.60
C THR A 69 8.50 14.47 19.66
N SER A 70 9.81 14.68 19.87
CA SER A 70 10.36 15.68 20.78
C SER A 70 10.35 17.12 20.24
N LEU A 71 10.02 17.32 18.96
CA LEU A 71 10.09 18.62 18.30
C LEU A 71 8.69 19.22 18.12
N ASN A 72 8.55 20.49 18.51
CA ASN A 72 7.38 21.29 18.18
C ASN A 72 7.63 22.04 16.88
N LYS A 73 6.92 21.67 15.81
CA LYS A 73 6.99 22.31 14.49
C LYS A 73 6.82 23.83 14.52
N GLU A 74 6.08 24.38 15.49
CA GLU A 74 5.81 25.81 15.61
C GLU A 74 6.89 26.57 16.40
N ASN A 75 7.86 25.87 17.00
CA ASN A 75 8.89 26.47 17.86
C ASN A 75 10.25 25.81 17.64
N ILE A 76 10.68 25.75 16.38
CA ILE A 76 12.04 25.37 16.00
C ILE A 76 12.89 26.63 15.94
N ARG A 77 14.01 26.66 16.66
CA ARG A 77 14.93 27.82 16.70
C ARG A 77 16.23 27.48 15.99
N GLU A 78 16.89 28.50 15.45
CA GLU A 78 18.25 28.36 14.93
C GLU A 78 19.18 27.76 15.97
N GLY A 79 20.05 26.85 15.52
CA GLY A 79 20.93 26.07 16.38
C GLY A 79 20.29 24.90 17.12
N THR A 80 19.02 24.59 16.82
CA THR A 80 18.36 23.36 17.30
C THR A 80 18.53 22.25 16.27
N ASP A 81 18.95 21.07 16.73
CA ASP A 81 18.95 19.87 15.90
C ASP A 81 17.52 19.46 15.54
N VAL A 82 17.30 19.06 14.29
CA VAL A 82 16.00 18.59 13.83
C VAL A 82 16.08 17.15 13.33
N TYR A 83 15.00 16.42 13.55
CA TYR A 83 14.90 15.01 13.17
C TYR A 83 13.58 14.76 12.47
N PHE A 84 13.64 13.93 11.43
CA PHE A 84 12.51 13.55 10.60
C PHE A 84 12.47 12.03 10.41
N ASP A 85 11.27 11.47 10.47
CA ASP A 85 10.98 10.10 10.05
C ASP A 85 10.15 10.10 8.78
N CYS A 86 10.49 9.21 7.85
CA CYS A 86 9.69 8.93 6.66
C CYS A 86 8.91 7.63 6.89
N MET A 87 7.65 7.74 7.28
CA MET A 87 6.79 6.56 7.36
C MET A 87 6.44 6.11 5.94
N VAL A 88 6.72 4.85 5.61
CA VAL A 88 6.46 4.26 4.30
C VAL A 88 5.46 3.12 4.40
N VAL A 89 4.40 3.18 3.60
CA VAL A 89 3.42 2.09 3.43
C VAL A 89 3.50 1.61 1.99
N ALA A 90 3.86 0.35 1.78
CA ALA A 90 4.11 -0.21 0.45
C ALA A 90 3.90 -1.73 0.44
N GLU A 91 3.48 -2.25 -0.71
CA GLU A 91 3.51 -3.68 -1.02
C GLU A 91 3.98 -3.85 -2.47
N PRO A 92 5.17 -4.45 -2.72
CA PRO A 92 6.11 -5.01 -1.75
C PRO A 92 6.86 -3.95 -0.90
N PRO A 93 7.55 -4.37 0.17
CA PRO A 93 8.36 -3.47 0.99
C PRO A 93 9.41 -2.70 0.19
N VAL A 94 9.65 -1.44 0.56
CA VAL A 94 10.69 -0.61 -0.07
C VAL A 94 12.10 -1.09 0.28
N TYR A 95 13.03 -0.93 -0.65
CA TYR A 95 14.44 -1.27 -0.45
C TYR A 95 15.31 -0.04 -0.06
N LYS A 96 14.84 1.18 -0.32
CA LYS A 96 15.58 2.42 -0.07
C LYS A 96 14.65 3.61 0.11
N VAL A 97 15.03 4.52 1.01
CA VAL A 97 14.48 5.87 1.14
C VAL A 97 15.54 6.89 0.69
N GLU A 98 15.11 7.93 -0.02
CA GLU A 98 15.96 9.05 -0.45
C GLU A 98 15.41 10.36 0.11
N TRP A 99 16.28 11.14 0.74
CA TRP A 99 15.93 12.43 1.32
C TRP A 99 16.26 13.56 0.35
N ARG A 100 15.34 14.52 0.23
CA ARG A 100 15.53 15.70 -0.62
C ARG A 100 15.15 16.98 0.12
N HIS A 101 15.92 18.03 -0.10
CA HIS A 101 15.61 19.38 0.35
C HIS A 101 15.65 20.32 -0.86
N ASN A 102 14.55 21.02 -1.11
CA ASN A 102 14.40 21.92 -2.27
C ASN A 102 14.78 21.25 -3.60
N GLY A 103 14.34 20.00 -3.80
CA GLY A 103 14.60 19.20 -5.00
C GLY A 103 15.98 18.53 -5.08
N LYS A 104 16.93 18.90 -4.21
CA LYS A 104 18.29 18.35 -4.18
C LYS A 104 18.38 17.17 -3.23
N ILE A 105 19.10 16.12 -3.64
CA ILE A 105 19.35 14.93 -2.81
C ILE A 105 20.25 15.31 -1.65
N LEU A 106 19.88 14.86 -0.45
CA LEU A 106 20.72 14.90 0.73
C LEU A 106 21.49 13.58 0.83
N TYR A 107 22.80 13.67 1.00
CA TYR A 107 23.66 12.52 1.22
C TYR A 107 24.07 12.47 2.70
N HIS A 108 24.21 11.25 3.23
CA HIS A 108 24.75 11.05 4.56
C HIS A 108 26.15 11.69 4.64
N ASN A 109 26.30 12.70 5.49
CA ASN A 109 27.52 13.48 5.67
C ASN A 109 27.54 14.09 7.07
N VAL A 110 28.15 13.37 8.01
CA VAL A 110 28.22 13.77 9.42
C VAL A 110 28.98 15.08 9.61
N ASN A 111 30.01 15.35 8.80
CA ASN A 111 30.79 16.59 8.86
C ASN A 111 29.98 17.84 8.48
N HIS A 112 28.91 17.65 7.71
CA HIS A 112 27.96 18.71 7.34
C HIS A 112 26.64 18.60 8.12
N GLY A 113 26.62 17.80 9.19
CA GLY A 113 25.46 17.63 10.05
C GLY A 113 24.29 16.86 9.44
N ILE A 114 24.49 16.10 8.35
CA ILE A 114 23.44 15.31 7.71
C ILE A 114 23.60 13.84 8.07
N ILE A 115 22.72 13.31 8.91
CA ILE A 115 22.75 11.91 9.35
C ILE A 115 21.50 11.22 8.84
N ILE A 116 21.66 10.36 7.83
CA ILE A 116 20.59 9.50 7.34
C ILE A 116 20.80 8.10 7.89
N SER A 117 19.76 7.54 8.52
CA SER A 117 19.74 6.17 9.03
C SER A 117 18.39 5.54 8.69
N ASN A 118 18.41 4.51 7.83
CA ASN A 118 17.21 3.82 7.34
C ASN A 118 16.17 4.82 6.76
N GLN A 119 15.05 5.02 7.47
CA GLN A 119 13.94 5.88 7.06
C GLN A 119 14.00 7.26 7.70
N SER A 120 15.10 7.59 8.37
CA SER A 120 15.19 8.76 9.24
C SER A 120 16.32 9.70 8.83
N LEU A 121 16.10 11.00 9.03
CA LEU A 121 17.04 12.07 8.76
C LEU A 121 17.19 12.93 10.01
N VAL A 122 18.42 13.03 10.52
CA VAL A 122 18.82 14.03 11.51
C VAL A 122 19.61 15.12 10.80
N LEU A 123 19.28 16.38 11.09
CA LEU A 123 20.10 17.54 10.77
C LEU A 123 20.59 18.13 12.08
N ILE A 124 21.89 18.07 12.31
CA ILE A 124 22.53 18.61 13.51
C ILE A 124 23.21 19.95 13.20
N MET A 125 23.22 20.84 14.17
CA MET A 125 24.03 22.06 14.10
C MET A 125 25.51 21.70 14.21
N ILE A 126 26.31 22.15 13.25
CA ILE A 126 27.77 22.12 13.33
C ILE A 126 28.25 23.54 13.72
N PRO A 127 29.02 23.70 14.81
CA PRO A 127 29.57 24.99 15.24
C PRO A 127 30.62 25.56 14.28
#